data_AF-A0A510HK01-F1
#
_entry.id   AF-A0A510HK01-F1
#
_cell.length_a   1.000
_cell.length_b   1.000
_cell.length_c   1.000
_cell.angle_alpha   90.00
_cell.angle_beta   90.00
_cell.angle_gamma   90.00
#
_symmetry.space_group_name_H-M   'P 1'
#
loop_
_entity.id
_entity.type
_entity.pdbx_description
1 polymer ?
#
loop_
_entity_poly.entity_id
_entity_poly.type
_entity_poly.pdbx_seq_one_letter_code
_entity_poly.pdbx_strand_id
1 'polypeptide(L)'
;MISGARQGDVSGLRRLFAAAMARDLRAFVVPGAEVARARGLDPEAVGLRITAAPRHANVLVIVGELPEGLRKAAAVTYAQMMRPRAVLAVGAEELFPLPEADVSAELSQAGLEEGVARLRRAFSRGAFAPETADFEPETLHTKTEYTCPMHPEVVQDEPGTCPKCGMDLVPREAQQEQDGGHEDHDHGEEDHHGHEEHEEGSPEEHDDGSENGDHEGRSHEEMDHGDHGGHEGMDHGDMDFMSMVEMTKDLPRSSDGLQMEWVETPFGPLFPGLPAGLSLTLTLDGDTVAEVQAASAVEGWVSTGDLAGPAASFPDRLAGLAPLSPVAYRVLALRAVENAAGAVPDERTTLARVGAMERERAASHLNWLASFAHLLGYSWLEERARELQIALLRAAGPEDVARLAGEAKKLVRRVERTPLLRRRLGGIGTLPADAEASGPVARAGGSAADVRTNEKTYRELGFETVVLDGNDALSRLRVRLTEVGQSLELAGTVSSVDIPDPVIEDSRSGTGAATVETPRGPATLRATLEDGEVVGVELDTPSTRLIPLVHHVVQQQELADALVGVASLDISPWEVIQ
;
A
#
# COMPACT_ATOMS: atom_id res chain seq x y z
N MET A 1 30.07 -6.27 -0.45
CA MET A 1 30.60 -6.68 0.87
C MET A 1 29.43 -6.60 1.81
N ILE A 2 29.17 -7.63 2.63
CA ILE A 2 27.94 -7.69 3.44
C ILE A 2 27.93 -6.54 4.45
N SER A 3 26.91 -5.68 4.41
CA SER A 3 26.83 -4.53 5.31
C SER A 3 26.66 -4.98 6.76
N GLY A 4 27.35 -4.28 7.66
CA GLY A 4 27.32 -4.63 9.08
C GLY A 4 27.96 -5.98 9.40
N ALA A 5 28.90 -6.46 8.58
CA ALA A 5 29.78 -7.58 8.94
C ALA A 5 30.42 -7.35 10.32
N ARG A 6 30.71 -8.42 11.06
CA ARG A 6 31.30 -8.28 12.41
C ARG A 6 32.82 -8.15 12.34
N GLN A 7 33.41 -7.27 13.13
CA GLN A 7 34.85 -7.09 13.14
C GLN A 7 35.63 -8.32 13.65
N GLY A 8 36.70 -8.68 12.94
CA GLY A 8 37.80 -9.50 13.43
C GLY A 8 38.17 -10.73 12.60
N ASP A 9 39.32 -11.32 12.93
CA ASP A 9 39.94 -12.40 12.16
C ASP A 9 39.10 -13.69 12.08
N VAL A 10 39.22 -14.38 10.95
CA VAL A 10 38.47 -15.61 10.64
C VAL A 10 39.03 -16.82 11.40
N SER A 11 38.58 -17.00 12.64
CA SER A 11 38.88 -18.18 13.46
C SER A 11 38.02 -19.40 13.05
N GLY A 12 38.39 -20.61 13.49
CA GLY A 12 37.63 -21.84 13.21
C GLY A 12 36.19 -21.80 13.74
N LEU A 13 35.99 -21.23 14.93
CA LEU A 13 34.67 -21.04 15.54
C LEU A 13 33.80 -20.04 14.73
N ARG A 14 34.40 -18.94 14.26
CA ARG A 14 33.72 -17.95 13.42
C ARG A 14 33.33 -18.50 12.05
N ARG A 15 34.16 -19.37 11.45
CA ARG A 15 33.79 -20.11 10.22
C ARG A 15 32.57 -21.00 10.44
N LEU A 16 32.50 -21.68 11.58
CA LEU A 16 31.34 -22.50 11.92
C LEU A 16 30.07 -21.64 12.07
N PHE A 17 30.16 -20.50 12.77
CA PHE A 17 29.04 -19.57 12.90
C PHE A 17 28.63 -18.95 11.56
N ALA A 18 29.57 -18.51 10.73
CA ALA A 18 29.27 -17.97 9.41
C ALA A 18 28.59 -19.02 8.52
N ALA A 19 29.02 -20.27 8.57
CA ALA A 19 28.38 -21.38 7.88
C ALA A 19 26.96 -21.67 8.41
N ALA A 20 26.74 -21.54 9.73
CA ALA A 20 25.41 -21.69 10.31
C ALA A 20 24.48 -20.54 9.88
N MET A 21 24.94 -19.29 9.90
CA MET A 21 24.18 -18.13 9.42
C MET A 21 23.83 -18.24 7.93
N ALA A 22 24.78 -18.72 7.12
CA ALA A 22 24.55 -18.97 5.70
C ALA A 22 23.51 -20.07 5.43
N ARG A 23 23.18 -20.92 6.42
CA ARG A 23 22.11 -21.93 6.30
C ARG A 23 20.74 -21.38 6.73
N ASP A 24 20.71 -20.31 7.52
CA ASP A 24 19.50 -19.71 8.08
C ASP A 24 19.34 -18.27 7.58
N LEU A 25 19.08 -18.14 6.28
CA LEU A 25 18.82 -16.85 5.63
C LEU A 25 17.35 -16.46 5.84
N ARG A 26 17.14 -15.37 6.57
CA ARG A 26 15.84 -14.79 6.89
C ARG A 26 15.63 -13.56 6.02
N ALA A 27 14.64 -13.63 5.15
CA ALA A 27 14.40 -12.65 4.11
C ALA A 27 13.23 -11.72 4.48
N PHE A 28 13.41 -10.44 4.18
CA PHE A 28 12.32 -9.49 3.99
C PHE A 28 12.22 -9.21 2.50
N VAL A 29 11.05 -9.40 1.90
CA VAL A 29 10.87 -9.31 0.44
C VAL A 29 10.21 -7.97 0.12
N VAL A 30 10.84 -7.22 -0.78
CA VAL A 30 10.34 -5.95 -1.29
C VAL A 30 10.04 -6.10 -2.78
N PRO A 31 8.87 -5.68 -3.26
CA PRO A 31 7.88 -4.89 -2.53
C PRO A 31 7.01 -5.73 -1.58
N GLY A 32 6.86 -7.02 -1.86
CA GLY A 32 6.15 -7.96 -1.01
C GLY A 32 6.29 -9.39 -1.52
N ALA A 33 6.09 -10.37 -0.65
CA ALA A 33 6.19 -11.77 -1.02
C ALA A 33 5.10 -12.17 -2.03
N GLU A 34 3.93 -11.54 -1.98
CA GLU A 34 2.81 -11.70 -2.90
C GLU A 34 3.13 -11.22 -4.32
N VAL A 35 3.89 -10.14 -4.47
CA VAL A 35 4.38 -9.68 -5.79
C VAL A 35 5.44 -10.63 -6.33
N ALA A 36 6.36 -11.10 -5.48
CA ALA A 36 7.35 -12.10 -5.87
C ALA A 36 6.70 -13.38 -6.40
N ARG A 37 5.69 -13.89 -5.69
CA ARG A 37 4.93 -15.07 -6.10
C ARG A 37 4.11 -14.86 -7.36
N ALA A 38 3.49 -13.69 -7.52
CA ALA A 38 2.77 -13.36 -8.75
C ALA A 38 3.71 -13.35 -9.98
N ARG A 39 4.99 -13.01 -9.79
CA ARG A 39 6.07 -13.16 -10.79
C ARG A 39 6.66 -14.58 -10.88
N GLY A 40 6.03 -15.58 -10.26
CA GLY A 40 6.43 -16.99 -10.33
C GLY A 40 7.61 -17.39 -9.42
N LEU A 41 8.07 -16.47 -8.56
CA LEU A 41 9.16 -16.73 -7.62
C LEU A 41 8.63 -17.41 -6.35
N ASP A 42 9.39 -18.39 -5.86
CA ASP A 42 9.14 -19.09 -4.60
C ASP A 42 10.40 -19.00 -3.72
N PRO A 43 10.52 -17.92 -2.92
CA PRO A 43 11.63 -17.73 -2.00
C PRO A 43 11.79 -18.85 -0.98
N GLU A 44 10.69 -19.43 -0.49
CA GLU A 44 10.76 -20.50 0.49
C GLU A 44 11.28 -21.81 -0.12
N ALA A 45 10.96 -22.10 -1.39
CA ALA A 45 11.48 -23.29 -2.08
C ALA A 45 13.00 -23.29 -2.25
N VAL A 46 13.65 -22.11 -2.31
CA VAL A 46 15.11 -22.00 -2.35
C VAL A 46 15.75 -21.95 -0.95
N GLY A 47 14.93 -22.10 0.09
CA GLY A 47 15.34 -22.17 1.50
C GLY A 47 15.61 -20.81 2.13
N LEU A 48 14.93 -19.75 1.67
CA LEU A 48 14.79 -18.50 2.44
C LEU A 48 13.63 -18.63 3.43
N ARG A 49 13.78 -18.05 4.62
CA ARG A 49 12.70 -17.91 5.59
C ARG A 49 12.14 -16.51 5.52
N ILE A 50 10.94 -16.35 4.97
CA ILE A 50 10.29 -15.04 4.90
C ILE A 50 9.91 -14.58 6.31
N THR A 51 10.14 -13.30 6.58
CA THR A 51 9.85 -12.68 7.87
C THR A 51 8.92 -11.49 7.70
N ALA A 52 8.02 -11.31 8.66
CA ALA A 52 7.07 -10.18 8.68
C ALA A 52 7.69 -8.88 9.22
N ALA A 53 8.90 -8.90 9.79
CA ALA A 53 9.50 -7.71 10.39
C ALA A 53 10.96 -7.55 9.93
N PRO A 54 11.39 -6.35 9.49
CA PRO A 54 12.75 -6.11 9.03
C PRO A 54 13.82 -6.48 10.07
N ARG A 55 13.54 -6.19 11.35
CA ARG A 55 14.42 -6.57 12.48
C ARG A 55 14.67 -8.08 12.64
N HIS A 56 13.89 -8.93 11.99
CA HIS A 56 14.11 -10.39 12.01
C HIS A 56 14.83 -10.90 10.76
N ALA A 57 15.02 -10.04 9.76
CA ALA A 57 15.69 -10.36 8.51
C ALA A 57 17.19 -10.06 8.56
N ASN A 58 17.95 -10.85 7.83
CA ASN A 58 19.35 -10.58 7.47
C ASN A 58 19.54 -10.52 5.94
N VAL A 59 18.47 -10.72 5.16
CA VAL A 59 18.50 -10.57 3.70
C VAL A 59 17.33 -9.68 3.29
N LEU A 60 17.62 -8.62 2.54
CA LEU A 60 16.60 -7.85 1.83
C LEU A 60 16.56 -8.39 0.41
N VAL A 61 15.41 -8.91 -0.02
CA VAL A 61 15.23 -9.40 -1.39
C VAL A 61 14.44 -8.35 -2.16
N ILE A 62 15.08 -7.71 -3.12
CA ILE A 62 14.45 -6.78 -4.05
C ILE A 62 14.00 -7.57 -5.28
N VAL A 63 12.72 -7.51 -5.61
CA VAL A 63 12.13 -8.27 -6.72
C VAL A 63 11.64 -7.35 -7.81
N GLY A 64 12.31 -7.40 -8.96
CA GLY A 64 12.05 -6.52 -10.10
C GLY A 64 12.38 -5.06 -9.81
N GLU A 65 12.23 -4.23 -10.83
CA GLU A 65 12.33 -2.78 -10.66
C GLU A 65 11.31 -2.25 -9.66
N LEU A 66 11.76 -1.30 -8.84
CA LEU A 66 10.98 -0.67 -7.80
C LEU A 66 10.78 0.82 -8.08
N PRO A 67 9.55 1.32 -7.89
CA PRO A 67 9.25 2.73 -7.76
C PRO A 67 10.14 3.47 -6.79
N GLU A 68 10.45 4.74 -7.08
CA GLU A 68 11.28 5.57 -6.20
C GLU A 68 10.72 5.57 -4.77
N GLY A 69 9.40 5.74 -4.60
CA GLY A 69 8.74 5.67 -3.30
C GLY A 69 9.00 4.33 -2.56
N LEU A 70 8.97 3.22 -3.28
CA LEU A 70 9.29 1.90 -2.73
C LEU A 70 10.78 1.68 -2.50
N ARG A 71 11.68 2.25 -3.32
CA ARG A 71 13.13 2.23 -3.07
C ARG A 71 13.48 3.01 -1.81
N LYS A 72 12.86 4.17 -1.59
CA LYS A 72 12.99 4.95 -0.35
C LYS A 72 12.50 4.15 0.87
N ALA A 73 11.32 3.54 0.78
CA ALA A 73 10.80 2.67 1.85
C ALA A 73 11.68 1.44 2.11
N ALA A 74 12.25 0.86 1.06
CA ALA A 74 13.18 -0.26 1.15
C ALA A 74 14.50 0.15 1.81
N ALA A 75 15.01 1.36 1.55
CA ALA A 75 16.20 1.89 2.20
C ALA A 75 16.03 2.06 3.71
N VAL A 76 14.89 2.60 4.14
CA VAL A 76 14.51 2.67 5.57
C VAL A 76 14.40 1.25 6.16
N THR A 77 13.75 0.34 5.44
CA THR A 77 13.63 -1.08 5.83
C THR A 77 15.01 -1.72 6.02
N TYR A 78 15.95 -1.48 5.09
CA TYR A 78 17.31 -2.00 5.15
C TYR A 78 18.07 -1.49 6.38
N ALA A 79 17.90 -0.22 6.73
CA ALA A 79 18.52 0.39 7.90
C ALA A 79 18.09 -0.31 9.21
N GLN A 80 16.81 -0.68 9.31
CA GLN A 80 16.19 -1.36 10.46
C GLN A 80 16.56 -2.85 10.60
N MET A 81 17.18 -3.47 9.60
CA MET A 81 17.51 -4.90 9.62
C MET A 81 18.71 -5.23 10.52
N MET A 82 18.70 -6.45 11.08
CA MET A 82 19.77 -6.93 11.94
C MET A 82 21.05 -7.25 11.17
N ARG A 83 22.20 -6.93 11.78
CA ARG A 83 23.53 -7.17 11.22
C ARG A 83 24.09 -8.56 11.56
N PRO A 84 24.90 -9.18 10.69
CA PRO A 84 25.18 -8.79 9.29
C PRO A 84 23.95 -8.94 8.39
N ARG A 85 23.79 -8.01 7.45
CA ARG A 85 22.66 -7.95 6.50
C ARG A 85 23.17 -7.78 5.07
N ALA A 86 22.40 -8.30 4.11
CA ALA A 86 22.76 -8.24 2.70
C ALA A 86 21.56 -7.90 1.82
N VAL A 87 21.85 -7.36 0.63
CA VAL A 87 20.84 -7.11 -0.42
C VAL A 87 20.98 -8.16 -1.53
N LEU A 88 19.88 -8.83 -1.85
CA LEU A 88 19.73 -9.70 -3.03
C LEU A 88 18.77 -9.02 -4.01
N ALA A 89 19.30 -8.55 -5.14
CA ALA A 89 18.49 -8.01 -6.23
C ALA A 89 18.15 -9.12 -7.23
N VAL A 90 16.87 -9.32 -7.51
CA VAL A 90 16.36 -10.31 -8.46
C VAL A 90 15.62 -9.55 -9.55
N GLY A 91 16.32 -9.27 -10.65
CA GLY A 91 15.79 -8.48 -11.75
C GLY A 91 15.64 -6.99 -11.47
N ALA A 92 16.43 -6.45 -10.55
CA ALA A 92 16.47 -5.02 -10.24
C ALA A 92 17.87 -4.47 -10.56
N GLU A 93 17.93 -3.44 -11.39
CA GLU A 93 19.14 -2.74 -11.80
C GLU A 93 19.31 -1.45 -11.01
N GLU A 94 18.25 -0.65 -10.85
CA GLU A 94 18.28 0.59 -10.09
C GLU A 94 17.89 0.37 -8.61
N LEU A 95 18.84 0.59 -7.71
CA LEU A 95 18.62 0.37 -6.27
C LEU A 95 18.65 1.66 -5.44
N PHE A 96 19.27 2.73 -5.93
CA PHE A 96 19.39 3.98 -5.17
C PHE A 96 18.02 4.44 -4.63
N PRO A 97 17.90 4.82 -3.33
CA PRO A 97 18.97 5.08 -2.36
C PRO A 97 19.43 3.87 -1.51
N LEU A 98 19.03 2.64 -1.85
CA LEU A 98 19.62 1.45 -1.22
C LEU A 98 21.11 1.33 -1.56
N PRO A 99 21.91 0.63 -0.73
CA PRO A 99 23.26 0.25 -1.14
C PRO A 99 23.22 -0.70 -2.34
N GLU A 100 24.35 -0.81 -3.03
CA GLU A 100 24.54 -1.79 -4.09
C GLU A 100 24.19 -3.21 -3.60
N ALA A 101 23.62 -4.02 -4.50
CA ALA A 101 23.31 -5.40 -4.19
C ALA A 101 24.58 -6.21 -3.89
N ASP A 102 24.57 -6.98 -2.81
CA ASP A 102 25.61 -7.97 -2.55
C ASP A 102 25.59 -9.10 -3.58
N VAL A 103 24.39 -9.42 -4.07
CA VAL A 103 24.16 -10.39 -5.15
C VAL A 103 23.04 -9.87 -6.05
N SER A 104 23.30 -9.81 -7.34
CA SER A 104 22.27 -9.63 -8.37
C SER A 104 22.03 -10.94 -9.12
N ALA A 105 20.78 -11.18 -9.49
CA ALA A 105 20.32 -12.33 -10.25
C ALA A 105 19.21 -11.94 -11.24
N GLU A 106 19.00 -12.77 -12.26
CA GLU A 106 17.90 -12.59 -13.22
C GLU A 106 16.52 -12.75 -12.58
N LEU A 107 15.50 -12.10 -13.14
CA LEU A 107 14.10 -12.21 -12.70
C LEU A 107 13.49 -13.57 -13.09
N SER A 108 13.94 -14.64 -12.45
CA SER A 108 13.41 -15.98 -12.66
C SER A 108 13.61 -16.85 -11.42
N GLN A 109 12.86 -17.95 -11.31
CA GLN A 109 13.05 -18.90 -10.22
C GLN A 109 14.48 -19.48 -10.20
N ALA A 110 15.06 -19.73 -11.38
CA ALA A 110 16.43 -20.22 -11.50
C ALA A 110 17.45 -19.15 -11.09
N GLY A 111 17.22 -17.89 -11.49
CA GLY A 111 18.01 -16.75 -11.04
C GLY A 111 17.97 -16.58 -9.52
N LEU A 112 16.79 -16.69 -8.91
CA LEU A 112 16.62 -16.66 -7.46
C LEU A 112 17.39 -17.81 -6.78
N GLU A 113 17.31 -19.04 -7.30
CA GLU A 113 18.06 -20.18 -6.76
C GLU A 113 19.58 -19.96 -6.80
N GLU A 114 20.10 -19.51 -7.94
CA GLU A 114 21.51 -19.17 -8.11
C GLU A 114 21.93 -18.02 -7.17
N GLY A 115 21.12 -16.96 -7.12
CA GLY A 115 21.31 -15.79 -6.27
C GLY A 115 21.41 -16.17 -4.81
N VAL A 116 20.49 -17.00 -4.31
CA VAL A 116 20.54 -17.51 -2.94
C VAL A 116 21.78 -18.37 -2.70
N ALA A 117 22.17 -19.24 -3.65
CA ALA A 117 23.40 -20.02 -3.53
C ALA A 117 24.66 -19.13 -3.45
N ARG A 118 24.72 -18.05 -4.23
CA ARG A 118 25.78 -17.03 -4.16
C ARG A 118 25.74 -16.28 -2.82
N LEU A 119 24.55 -15.95 -2.33
CA LEU A 119 24.37 -15.25 -1.07
C LEU A 119 24.84 -16.09 0.13
N ARG A 120 24.53 -17.39 0.16
CA ARG A 120 25.05 -18.32 1.19
C ARG A 120 26.58 -18.34 1.20
N ARG A 121 27.21 -18.29 0.02
CA ARG A 121 28.68 -18.18 -0.10
C ARG A 121 29.20 -16.84 0.39
N ALA A 122 28.48 -15.74 0.12
CA ALA A 122 28.82 -14.41 0.60
C ALA A 122 28.77 -14.38 2.14
N PHE A 123 27.70 -14.84 2.78
CA PHE A 123 27.58 -14.89 4.25
C PHE A 123 28.69 -15.74 4.88
N SER A 124 28.99 -16.90 4.30
CA SER A 124 30.04 -17.78 4.81
C SER A 124 31.43 -17.12 4.83
N ARG A 125 31.71 -16.18 3.91
CA ARG A 125 33.00 -15.50 3.78
C ARG A 125 33.03 -14.12 4.44
N GLY A 126 31.95 -13.37 4.34
CA GLY A 126 31.86 -11.95 4.67
C GLY A 126 31.18 -11.65 6.01
N ALA A 127 30.61 -12.63 6.72
CA ALA A 127 29.94 -12.38 8.02
C ALA A 127 30.88 -11.80 9.09
N PHE A 128 32.20 -12.01 8.95
CA PHE A 128 33.22 -11.44 9.82
C PHE A 128 34.27 -10.73 8.95
N ALA A 129 34.16 -9.41 8.83
CA ALA A 129 35.04 -8.57 8.03
C ALA A 129 35.54 -7.38 8.89
N PRO A 130 36.74 -6.86 8.65
CA PRO A 130 37.32 -5.81 9.47
C PRO A 130 36.61 -4.45 9.36
N GLU A 131 35.81 -4.24 8.31
CA GLU A 131 35.06 -3.01 8.06
C GLU A 131 33.59 -3.14 8.45
N THR A 132 33.10 -2.17 9.22
CA THR A 132 31.72 -2.10 9.72
C THR A 132 31.17 -0.70 9.46
N ALA A 133 30.99 -0.34 8.19
CA ALA A 133 30.31 0.91 7.87
C ALA A 133 28.80 0.77 8.14
N ASP A 134 28.24 1.81 8.75
CA ASP A 134 26.81 1.92 9.00
C ASP A 134 26.15 2.52 7.76
N PHE A 135 24.97 1.99 7.41
CA PHE A 135 24.15 2.54 6.33
C PHE A 135 23.09 3.45 6.96
N GLU A 136 23.16 4.74 6.64
CA GLU A 136 22.18 5.75 6.99
C GLU A 136 21.50 6.21 5.68
N PRO A 137 20.21 5.92 5.48
CA PRO A 137 19.50 6.35 4.28
C PRO A 137 19.25 7.86 4.33
N GLU A 138 19.48 8.55 3.20
CA GLU A 138 19.25 10.00 3.07
C GLU A 138 17.79 10.40 3.39
N THR A 139 16.84 9.47 3.23
CA THR A 139 15.41 9.68 3.49
C THR A 139 15.03 9.80 4.96
N LEU A 140 15.93 9.52 5.90
CA LEU A 140 15.69 9.73 7.34
C LEU A 140 16.02 11.15 7.81
N HIS A 141 16.50 12.02 6.92
CA HIS A 141 16.66 13.44 7.24
C HIS A 141 15.33 14.17 7.05
N THR A 142 14.44 14.10 8.04
CA THR A 142 13.46 15.18 8.21
C THR A 142 14.26 16.43 8.54
N LYS A 143 14.30 17.40 7.62
CA LYS A 143 14.98 18.67 7.88
C LYS A 143 14.27 19.32 9.07
N THR A 144 14.91 19.29 10.23
CA THR A 144 14.41 19.96 11.43
C THR A 144 14.74 21.43 11.25
N GLU A 145 13.72 22.24 11.02
CA GLU A 145 13.88 23.68 10.89
C GLU A 145 13.52 24.33 12.23
N TYR A 146 14.19 25.41 12.59
CA TYR A 146 14.00 26.12 13.84
C TYR A 146 13.28 27.43 13.55
N THR A 147 12.12 27.64 14.18
CA THR A 147 11.33 28.85 14.01
C THR A 147 11.22 29.65 15.30
N CYS A 148 11.05 30.97 15.20
CA CYS A 148 10.87 31.81 16.38
C CYS A 148 9.39 31.81 16.81
N PRO A 149 9.07 31.56 18.09
CA PRO A 149 7.68 31.58 18.58
C PRO A 149 6.97 32.92 18.35
N MET A 150 7.72 34.02 18.29
CA MET A 150 7.20 35.37 18.10
C MET A 150 7.29 35.87 16.65
N HIS A 151 8.11 35.22 15.81
CA HIS A 151 8.32 35.59 14.41
C HIS A 151 8.32 34.32 13.56
N PRO A 152 7.14 33.74 13.28
CA PRO A 152 7.01 32.49 12.53
C PRO A 152 7.66 32.53 11.15
N GLU A 153 7.85 33.72 10.57
CA GLU A 153 8.55 33.96 9.32
C GLU A 153 10.08 33.79 9.40
N VAL A 154 10.64 33.72 10.61
CA VAL A 154 12.05 33.41 10.82
C VAL A 154 12.18 31.90 10.94
N VAL A 155 12.70 31.27 9.89
CA VAL A 155 13.00 29.84 9.81
C VAL A 155 14.50 29.67 9.57
N GLN A 156 15.17 28.82 10.36
CA GLN A 156 16.60 28.52 10.22
C GLN A 156 16.86 27.02 10.26
N ASP A 157 17.97 26.59 9.68
CA ASP A 157 18.32 25.16 9.59
C ASP A 157 19.07 24.66 10.84
N GLU A 158 19.44 25.54 11.77
CA GLU A 158 20.22 25.24 12.97
C GLU A 158 19.60 25.88 14.22
N PRO A 159 19.82 25.29 15.42
CA PRO A 159 19.42 25.94 16.68
C PRO A 159 20.16 27.27 16.85
N GLY A 160 19.44 28.27 17.35
CA GLY A 160 20.03 29.58 17.56
C GLY A 160 19.03 30.54 18.18
N THR A 161 19.36 31.82 18.10
CA THR A 161 18.53 32.89 18.66
C THR A 161 17.97 33.73 17.51
N CYS A 162 16.68 34.06 17.59
CA CYS A 162 16.01 34.88 16.59
C CYS A 162 16.71 36.23 16.42
N PRO A 163 17.14 36.61 15.20
CA PRO A 163 17.81 37.88 14.97
C PRO A 163 16.88 39.10 15.11
N LYS A 164 15.55 38.90 15.16
CA LYS A 164 14.56 39.97 15.34
C LYS A 164 14.29 40.29 16.82
N CYS A 165 14.05 39.27 17.64
CA CYS A 165 13.67 39.48 19.05
C CYS A 165 14.62 38.89 20.10
N GLY A 166 15.65 38.16 19.68
CA GLY A 166 16.63 37.61 20.63
C GLY A 166 16.11 36.42 21.47
N MET A 167 14.97 35.81 21.12
CA MET A 167 14.48 34.58 21.74
C MET A 167 15.06 33.34 21.07
N ASP A 168 15.24 32.25 21.81
CA ASP A 168 15.70 30.98 21.26
C ASP A 168 14.69 30.43 20.25
N LEU A 169 15.21 29.94 19.12
CA LEU A 169 14.42 29.30 18.09
C LEU A 169 14.01 27.90 18.57
N VAL A 170 12.76 27.54 18.32
CA VAL A 170 12.19 26.23 18.67
C VAL A 170 12.13 25.32 17.45
N PRO A 171 12.42 24.02 17.60
CA PRO A 171 12.38 23.08 16.48
C PRO A 171 10.95 22.91 15.96
N ARG A 172 10.82 22.83 14.64
CA ARG A 172 9.61 22.54 13.87
C ARG A 172 9.95 21.50 12.80
N GLU A 173 9.03 20.59 12.56
CA GLU A 173 9.13 19.64 11.45
C GLU A 173 8.80 20.36 10.14
N ALA A 174 9.71 20.31 9.16
CA ALA A 174 9.44 20.86 7.83
C ALA A 174 8.35 20.04 7.11
N GLN A 175 7.23 20.68 6.75
CA GLN A 175 6.24 20.09 5.85
C GLN A 175 6.74 20.25 4.40
N GLN A 176 6.80 19.15 3.64
CA GLN A 176 7.10 19.22 2.21
C GLN A 176 5.92 19.86 1.47
N GLU A 177 6.08 21.11 1.03
CA GLU A 177 5.17 21.73 0.07
C GLU A 177 5.39 21.13 -1.32
N GLN A 178 4.30 20.71 -1.95
CA GLN A 178 4.27 20.25 -3.33
C GLN A 178 4.55 21.44 -4.25
N ASP A 179 5.59 21.33 -5.08
CA ASP A 179 6.03 22.35 -6.03
C ASP A 179 4.99 22.52 -7.15
N GLY A 180 3.99 23.37 -6.89
CA GLY A 180 3.00 23.83 -7.85
C GLY A 180 3.44 25.16 -8.43
N GLY A 181 4.11 25.13 -9.58
CA GLY A 181 4.49 26.32 -10.32
C GLY A 181 3.27 27.16 -10.72
N HIS A 182 3.13 28.34 -10.12
CA HIS A 182 2.25 29.38 -10.60
C HIS A 182 3.09 30.50 -11.23
N GLU A 183 2.93 30.64 -12.54
CA GLU A 183 3.53 31.68 -13.37
C GLU A 183 3.01 33.06 -12.93
N ASP A 184 3.94 33.95 -12.57
CA ASP A 184 3.68 35.36 -12.26
C ASP A 184 3.16 36.09 -13.51
N HIS A 185 1.92 36.58 -13.42
CA HIS A 185 1.39 37.60 -14.33
C HIS A 185 1.68 38.99 -13.76
N ASP A 186 2.55 39.69 -14.48
CA ASP A 186 2.90 41.10 -14.36
C ASP A 186 1.68 42.03 -14.53
N HIS A 187 1.38 42.86 -13.51
CA HIS A 187 0.68 44.11 -13.67
C HIS A 187 1.27 45.19 -12.75
N GLY A 188 1.78 46.24 -13.39
CA GLY A 188 2.52 47.35 -12.79
C GLY A 188 1.71 48.35 -11.98
N GLU A 189 2.49 49.23 -11.35
CA GLU A 189 2.12 50.38 -10.52
C GLU A 189 1.17 51.37 -11.22
N GLU A 190 0.23 51.96 -10.45
CA GLU A 190 -0.06 53.40 -10.46
C GLU A 190 -0.98 53.80 -9.27
N ASP A 191 -0.39 54.57 -8.36
CA ASP A 191 -0.87 55.75 -7.62
C ASP A 191 -2.34 56.03 -7.22
N HIS A 192 -2.43 56.63 -6.01
CA HIS A 192 -3.33 57.72 -5.53
C HIS A 192 -4.60 57.47 -4.68
N HIS A 193 -4.50 57.98 -3.44
CA HIS A 193 -5.43 58.84 -2.66
C HIS A 193 -6.76 58.31 -2.08
N GLY A 194 -7.01 58.64 -0.80
CA GLY A 194 -8.35 58.93 -0.27
C GLY A 194 -8.53 58.69 1.23
N HIS A 195 -8.79 59.77 1.97
CA HIS A 195 -9.03 59.87 3.41
C HIS A 195 -10.46 59.47 3.85
N GLU A 196 -10.68 59.58 5.16
CA GLU A 196 -11.96 59.82 5.91
C GLU A 196 -12.66 58.58 6.49
N GLU A 197 -13.28 58.57 7.67
CA GLU A 197 -13.23 59.28 8.97
C GLU A 197 -14.46 58.74 9.75
N HIS A 198 -14.34 58.60 11.10
CA HIS A 198 -15.43 58.75 12.12
C HIS A 198 -16.71 57.85 12.04
N GLU A 199 -17.50 57.51 13.07
CA GLU A 199 -17.75 58.00 14.42
C GLU A 199 -18.66 56.98 15.18
N GLU A 200 -18.35 56.73 16.44
CA GLU A 200 -19.22 56.78 17.65
C GLU A 200 -20.66 56.23 17.70
N GLY A 201 -21.00 55.61 18.85
CA GLY A 201 -22.38 55.38 19.29
C GLY A 201 -22.54 54.43 20.49
N SER A 202 -22.49 54.98 21.71
CA SER A 202 -22.72 54.38 23.04
C SER A 202 -24.23 54.06 23.32
N PRO A 203 -24.70 53.83 24.57
CA PRO A 203 -24.69 52.59 25.38
C PRO A 203 -26.11 52.31 25.98
N GLU A 204 -26.18 51.70 27.19
CA GLU A 204 -27.33 51.53 28.13
C GLU A 204 -27.96 50.12 28.16
N GLU A 205 -28.42 49.53 29.28
CA GLU A 205 -28.27 49.62 30.75
C GLU A 205 -29.16 48.48 31.33
N HIS A 206 -29.11 48.26 32.66
CA HIS A 206 -30.08 47.53 33.53
C HIS A 206 -29.90 46.01 33.72
N ASP A 207 -30.12 45.39 34.90
CA ASP A 207 -30.40 45.82 36.27
C ASP A 207 -30.50 44.56 37.20
N ASP A 208 -30.00 44.71 38.43
CA ASP A 208 -30.29 44.13 39.76
C ASP A 208 -30.76 42.67 40.08
N GLY A 209 -30.23 42.20 41.23
CA GLY A 209 -30.91 41.36 42.25
C GLY A 209 -30.11 40.12 42.71
N SER A 210 -29.32 40.13 43.80
CA SER A 210 -29.67 39.86 45.23
C SER A 210 -30.43 38.52 45.45
N GLU A 211 -30.14 37.59 46.38
CA GLU A 211 -29.74 37.63 47.79
C GLU A 211 -29.22 36.26 48.31
N ASN A 212 -28.34 36.32 49.33
CA ASN A 212 -28.25 35.56 50.60
C ASN A 212 -28.23 34.01 50.68
N GLY A 213 -27.30 33.50 51.49
CA GLY A 213 -27.41 32.18 52.12
C GLY A 213 -26.12 31.67 52.79
N ASP A 214 -25.98 31.96 54.08
CA ASP A 214 -24.86 31.67 54.98
C ASP A 214 -24.47 30.17 55.11
N HIS A 215 -23.19 29.89 55.39
CA HIS A 215 -22.81 28.99 56.49
C HIS A 215 -21.34 29.16 56.92
N GLU A 216 -21.19 29.56 58.20
CA GLU A 216 -19.96 29.70 58.96
C GLU A 216 -19.26 28.36 59.29
N GLY A 217 -17.94 28.39 59.50
CA GLY A 217 -17.30 27.49 60.46
C GLY A 217 -15.81 27.14 60.25
N ARG A 218 -14.91 28.03 60.71
CA ARG A 218 -13.69 27.83 61.56
C ARG A 218 -12.78 26.62 61.27
N SER A 219 -11.44 26.65 61.33
CA SER A 219 -10.40 27.60 61.78
C SER A 219 -9.02 26.93 61.57
N HIS A 220 -7.95 27.68 61.88
CA HIS A 220 -6.51 27.34 61.92
C HIS A 220 -5.76 27.68 60.63
N GLU A 221 -4.66 28.44 60.63
CA GLU A 221 -4.00 29.29 61.62
C GLU A 221 -2.93 30.06 60.83
N GLU A 222 -2.80 31.36 61.08
CA GLU A 222 -1.84 32.26 60.44
C GLU A 222 -0.39 31.91 60.82
N MET A 223 0.49 31.84 59.82
CA MET A 223 1.92 32.11 60.00
C MET A 223 2.28 33.39 59.25
N ASP A 224 2.61 34.38 60.05
CA ASP A 224 3.16 35.69 59.70
C ASP A 224 4.58 35.56 59.13
N HIS A 225 4.79 36.07 57.92
CA HIS A 225 6.09 36.50 57.44
C HIS A 225 5.96 37.85 56.73
N GLY A 226 6.22 38.91 57.51
CA GLY A 226 7.38 39.76 57.26
C GLY A 226 7.39 40.56 55.96
N ASP A 227 6.92 41.79 56.09
CA ASP A 227 7.14 42.95 55.23
C ASP A 227 8.57 43.05 54.64
N HIS A 228 8.66 43.05 53.31
CA HIS A 228 9.72 43.74 52.57
C HIS A 228 9.12 44.46 51.36
N GLY A 229 8.79 45.72 51.61
CA GLY A 229 8.71 46.86 50.70
C GLY A 229 9.13 46.70 49.23
N GLY A 230 8.22 47.14 48.37
CA GLY A 230 8.51 48.19 47.39
C GLY A 230 8.93 47.74 46.00
N HIS A 231 7.96 47.38 45.17
CA HIS A 231 8.00 47.70 43.74
C HIS A 231 6.61 48.10 43.26
N GLU A 232 6.45 49.38 42.93
CA GLU A 232 5.30 49.92 42.23
C GLU A 232 5.25 49.36 40.79
N GLY A 233 4.05 48.96 40.37
CA GLY A 233 3.60 49.08 38.98
C GLY A 233 4.19 48.11 37.96
N MET A 234 3.62 46.90 37.88
CA MET A 234 3.41 46.23 36.59
C MET A 234 1.97 45.72 36.55
N ASP A 235 1.15 46.46 35.83
CA ASP A 235 -0.17 46.06 35.37
C ASP A 235 0.00 44.85 34.44
N HIS A 236 -0.20 43.65 34.98
CA HIS A 236 -0.34 42.44 34.19
C HIS A 236 -1.79 42.38 33.71
N GLY A 237 -2.08 43.16 32.66
CA GLY A 237 -3.30 43.00 31.89
C GLY A 237 -3.45 41.54 31.45
N ASP A 238 -4.63 40.99 31.69
CA ASP A 238 -5.20 39.74 31.17
C ASP A 238 -4.19 38.83 30.44
N MET A 239 -3.43 38.07 31.22
CA MET A 239 -3.04 36.74 30.78
C MET A 239 -4.17 35.82 31.20
N ASP A 240 -5.21 35.72 30.36
CA ASP A 240 -6.26 34.71 30.47
C ASP A 240 -5.57 33.35 30.58
N PHE A 241 -5.45 32.86 31.81
CA PHE A 241 -4.89 31.56 32.11
C PHE A 241 -5.99 30.57 31.72
N MET A 242 -6.09 30.27 30.41
CA MET A 242 -7.03 29.29 29.88
C MET A 242 -6.90 28.04 30.74
N SER A 243 -7.98 27.68 31.44
CA SER A 243 -7.90 26.53 32.31
C SER A 243 -7.57 25.30 31.46
N MET A 244 -6.82 24.34 32.01
CA MET A 244 -6.61 23.04 31.35
C MET A 244 -7.93 22.39 30.91
N VAL A 245 -9.07 22.77 31.51
CA VAL A 245 -10.41 22.32 31.12
C VAL A 245 -10.88 22.99 29.83
N GLU A 246 -10.59 24.28 29.61
CA GLU A 246 -10.95 25.00 28.39
C GLU A 246 -10.06 24.61 27.20
N MET A 247 -8.78 24.34 27.43
CA MET A 247 -7.86 23.88 26.38
C MET A 247 -8.18 22.45 25.88
N THR A 248 -9.01 21.71 26.61
CA THR A 248 -9.31 20.29 26.35
C THR A 248 -10.80 20.00 26.19
N LYS A 249 -11.64 21.05 26.13
CA LYS A 249 -13.10 20.94 26.03
C LYS A 249 -13.55 20.31 24.70
N ASP A 250 -12.76 20.51 23.65
CA ASP A 250 -13.04 20.06 22.29
C ASP A 250 -12.26 18.78 21.92
N LEU A 251 -11.44 18.24 22.84
CA LEU A 251 -10.75 16.97 22.64
C LEU A 251 -11.70 15.80 22.99
N PRO A 252 -11.76 14.75 22.17
CA PRO A 252 -12.61 13.60 22.44
C PRO A 252 -12.16 12.90 23.72
N ARG A 253 -13.17 12.40 24.42
CA ARG A 253 -13.03 11.74 25.72
C ARG A 253 -13.43 10.29 25.57
N SER A 254 -12.64 9.40 26.16
CA SER A 254 -12.97 7.98 26.26
C SER A 254 -14.24 7.76 27.09
N SER A 255 -14.79 6.54 27.03
CA SER A 255 -15.97 6.14 27.80
C SER A 255 -15.83 6.25 29.33
N ASP A 256 -14.59 6.34 29.84
CA ASP A 256 -14.24 6.58 31.24
C ASP A 256 -13.82 8.03 31.55
N GLY A 257 -13.92 8.94 30.56
CA GLY A 257 -13.76 10.39 30.74
C GLY A 257 -12.31 10.90 30.68
N LEU A 258 -11.36 10.07 30.25
CA LEU A 258 -9.97 10.44 30.04
C LEU A 258 -9.79 11.13 28.68
N GLN A 259 -8.89 12.12 28.66
CA GLN A 259 -8.50 12.82 27.44
C GLN A 259 -7.71 11.86 26.56
N MET A 260 -8.23 11.58 25.37
CA MET A 260 -7.58 10.70 24.40
C MET A 260 -6.75 11.55 23.43
N GLU A 261 -5.47 11.23 23.32
CA GLU A 261 -4.57 11.86 22.35
C GLU A 261 -4.72 11.13 21.02
N TRP A 262 -5.02 11.88 19.95
CA TRP A 262 -5.09 11.31 18.60
C TRP A 262 -3.67 10.91 18.20
N VAL A 263 -3.51 9.67 17.73
CA VAL A 263 -2.21 9.18 17.26
C VAL A 263 -2.29 8.89 15.77
N GLU A 264 -1.50 9.61 14.98
CA GLU A 264 -1.28 9.28 13.57
C GLU A 264 -0.28 8.14 13.47
N THR A 265 -0.68 7.04 12.84
CA THR A 265 0.14 5.84 12.66
C THR A 265 0.19 5.42 11.20
N PRO A 266 1.38 5.37 10.57
CA PRO A 266 1.54 4.89 9.21
C PRO A 266 1.51 3.35 9.15
N PHE A 267 0.76 2.82 8.20
CA PHE A 267 0.75 1.41 7.80
C PHE A 267 1.06 1.31 6.31
N GLY A 268 2.10 0.57 5.97
CA GLY A 268 2.60 0.45 4.60
C GLY A 268 3.80 1.37 4.34
N PRO A 269 4.31 1.43 3.09
CA PRO A 269 3.85 0.67 1.92
C PRO A 269 4.30 -0.80 1.89
N LEU A 270 5.08 -1.25 2.87
CA LEU A 270 5.64 -2.61 2.96
C LEU A 270 5.07 -3.43 4.14
N PHE A 271 3.82 -3.15 4.53
CA PHE A 271 3.20 -3.79 5.69
C PHE A 271 2.73 -5.22 5.38
N PRO A 272 3.16 -6.24 6.15
CA PRO A 272 2.78 -7.63 5.89
C PRO A 272 1.28 -7.86 5.95
N GLY A 273 0.72 -8.51 4.94
CA GLY A 273 -0.71 -8.83 4.87
C GLY A 273 -1.58 -7.71 4.27
N LEU A 274 -1.05 -6.48 4.14
CA LEU A 274 -1.61 -5.47 3.24
C LEU A 274 -0.94 -5.58 1.86
N PRO A 275 -1.61 -5.12 0.78
CA PRO A 275 -1.02 -5.09 -0.55
C PRO A 275 0.26 -4.23 -0.57
N ALA A 276 1.37 -4.76 -1.10
CA ALA A 276 2.58 -3.96 -1.23
C ALA A 276 2.36 -2.75 -2.15
N GLY A 277 2.81 -1.59 -1.68
CA GLY A 277 2.57 -0.30 -2.31
C GLY A 277 1.40 0.48 -1.71
N LEU A 278 0.57 -0.12 -0.85
CA LEU A 278 -0.54 0.60 -0.21
C LEU A 278 -0.03 1.34 1.02
N SER A 279 -0.14 2.66 1.03
CA SER A 279 0.15 3.49 2.20
C SER A 279 -1.15 3.94 2.86
N LEU A 280 -1.23 3.73 4.16
CA LEU A 280 -2.32 4.20 5.01
C LEU A 280 -1.74 5.06 6.13
N THR A 281 -2.24 6.27 6.32
CA THR A 281 -2.04 7.03 7.55
C THR A 281 -3.34 6.97 8.32
N LEU A 282 -3.36 6.25 9.43
CA LEU A 282 -4.54 6.09 10.28
C LEU A 282 -4.44 7.03 11.46
N THR A 283 -5.49 7.80 11.73
CA THR A 283 -5.60 8.58 12.95
C THR A 283 -6.43 7.80 13.95
N LEU A 284 -5.80 7.43 15.07
CA LEU A 284 -6.37 6.54 16.07
C LEU A 284 -6.90 7.33 17.26
N ASP A 285 -8.12 6.99 17.68
CA ASP A 285 -8.69 7.33 18.98
C ASP A 285 -8.69 6.07 19.84
N GLY A 286 -7.68 5.94 20.70
CA GLY A 286 -7.40 4.71 21.43
C GLY A 286 -7.03 3.56 20.48
N ASP A 287 -7.87 2.53 20.43
CA ASP A 287 -7.73 1.39 19.53
C ASP A 287 -8.63 1.48 18.28
N THR A 288 -9.41 2.55 18.16
CA THR A 288 -10.37 2.76 17.07
C THR A 288 -9.82 3.73 16.03
N VAL A 289 -10.13 3.50 14.75
CA VAL A 289 -9.74 4.38 13.66
C VAL A 289 -10.77 5.50 13.50
N ALA A 290 -10.34 6.74 13.72
CA ALA A 290 -11.18 7.91 13.54
C ALA A 290 -11.13 8.44 12.10
N GLU A 291 -9.94 8.45 11.49
CA GLU A 291 -9.69 8.93 10.13
C GLU A 291 -8.65 8.05 9.40
N VAL A 292 -8.68 8.07 8.07
CA VAL A 292 -7.69 7.43 7.22
C VAL A 292 -7.36 8.28 6.00
N GLN A 293 -6.07 8.35 5.68
CA GLN A 293 -5.58 8.73 4.36
C GLN A 293 -5.03 7.47 3.68
N ALA A 294 -5.54 7.12 2.51
CA ALA A 294 -5.11 5.96 1.74
C ALA A 294 -4.53 6.42 0.40
N ALA A 295 -3.31 5.97 0.09
CA ALA A 295 -2.59 6.34 -1.12
C ALA A 295 -1.82 5.15 -1.71
N SER A 296 -1.52 5.23 -2.99
CA SER A 296 -0.59 4.30 -3.64
C SER A 296 0.82 4.88 -3.60
N ALA A 297 1.75 4.21 -2.92
CA ALA A 297 3.18 4.56 -2.92
C ALA A 297 3.87 4.25 -4.26
N VAL A 298 3.12 3.73 -5.24
CA VAL A 298 3.56 3.49 -6.60
C VAL A 298 2.80 4.34 -7.61
N GLU A 299 2.02 5.31 -7.13
CA GLU A 299 1.35 6.30 -7.97
C GLU A 299 2.37 7.12 -8.76
N GLY A 300 2.06 7.38 -10.04
CA GLY A 300 2.97 8.10 -10.94
C GLY A 300 4.23 7.32 -11.34
N TRP A 301 4.40 6.07 -10.89
CA TRP A 301 5.54 5.23 -11.26
C TRP A 301 5.63 4.98 -12.77
N VAL A 302 4.47 4.88 -13.43
CA VAL A 302 4.38 4.76 -14.88
C VAL A 302 3.29 5.69 -15.38
N SER A 303 3.65 6.56 -16.31
CA SER A 303 2.71 7.43 -17.02
C SER A 303 2.10 6.68 -18.20
N THR A 304 0.90 7.07 -18.63
CA THR A 304 0.35 6.63 -19.92
C THR A 304 1.30 6.92 -21.10
N GLY A 305 2.20 7.91 -20.98
CA GLY A 305 3.26 8.19 -21.94
C GLY A 305 4.28 7.05 -22.09
N ASP A 306 4.61 6.34 -21.01
CA ASP A 306 5.57 5.22 -21.02
C ASP A 306 5.00 3.97 -21.71
N LEU A 307 3.68 3.96 -21.91
CA LEU A 307 2.99 2.90 -22.65
C LEU A 307 3.04 3.11 -24.18
N ALA A 308 3.44 4.28 -24.64
CA ALA A 308 3.59 4.59 -26.06
C ALA A 308 4.65 3.71 -26.74
N GLY A 309 4.63 3.68 -28.07
CA GLY A 309 5.55 2.90 -28.89
C GLY A 309 4.91 1.69 -29.56
N PRO A 310 5.68 0.69 -30.04
CA PRO A 310 5.16 -0.27 -31.00
C PRO A 310 3.99 -1.08 -30.45
N ALA A 311 2.93 -1.24 -31.26
CA ALA A 311 1.73 -1.98 -30.89
C ALA A 311 2.02 -3.46 -30.57
N ALA A 312 3.04 -4.04 -31.22
CA ALA A 312 3.45 -5.42 -31.00
C ALA A 312 3.95 -5.68 -29.56
N SER A 313 4.63 -4.72 -28.94
CA SER A 313 5.18 -4.84 -27.58
C SER A 313 4.30 -4.19 -26.51
N PHE A 314 3.23 -3.49 -26.92
CA PHE A 314 2.29 -2.84 -25.99
C PHE A 314 1.62 -3.81 -25.00
N PRO A 315 1.15 -5.02 -25.39
CA PRO A 315 0.58 -5.97 -24.44
C PRO A 315 1.52 -6.37 -23.30
N ASP A 316 2.81 -6.52 -23.61
CA ASP A 316 3.81 -6.91 -22.60
C ASP A 316 4.19 -5.70 -21.72
N ARG A 317 4.24 -4.49 -22.27
CA ARG A 317 4.39 -3.25 -21.47
C ARG A 317 3.25 -3.10 -20.47
N LEU A 318 2.00 -3.20 -20.92
CA LEU A 318 0.83 -3.06 -20.04
C LEU A 318 0.76 -4.19 -18.98
N ALA A 319 1.06 -5.43 -19.36
CA ALA A 319 1.12 -6.55 -18.44
C ALA A 319 2.19 -6.36 -17.35
N GLY A 320 3.31 -5.71 -17.67
CA GLY A 320 4.38 -5.40 -16.73
C GLY A 320 3.98 -4.45 -15.60
N LEU A 321 2.95 -3.60 -15.83
CA LEU A 321 2.48 -2.62 -14.85
C LEU A 321 1.64 -3.23 -13.74
N ALA A 322 0.92 -4.32 -14.04
CA ALA A 322 0.00 -4.96 -13.11
C ALA A 322 0.52 -6.35 -12.70
N PRO A 323 1.55 -6.43 -11.83
CA PRO A 323 2.22 -7.69 -11.50
C PRO A 323 1.30 -8.73 -10.84
N LEU A 324 0.15 -8.31 -10.30
CA LEU A 324 -0.84 -9.19 -9.66
C LEU A 324 -1.89 -9.76 -10.62
N SER A 325 -1.93 -9.30 -11.87
CA SER A 325 -2.81 -9.82 -12.93
C SER A 325 -2.27 -9.55 -14.36
N PRO A 326 -1.01 -9.91 -14.67
CA PRO A 326 -0.40 -9.59 -15.95
C PRO A 326 -1.16 -10.19 -17.16
N VAL A 327 -1.78 -11.35 -17.03
CA VAL A 327 -2.54 -12.01 -18.11
C VAL A 327 -3.79 -11.22 -18.47
N ALA A 328 -4.57 -10.76 -17.48
CA ALA A 328 -5.77 -9.97 -17.73
C ALA A 328 -5.43 -8.66 -18.43
N TYR A 329 -4.38 -7.96 -17.99
CA TYR A 329 -3.93 -6.72 -18.61
C TYR A 329 -3.32 -6.95 -20.00
N ARG A 330 -2.61 -8.05 -20.22
CA ARG A 330 -2.17 -8.46 -21.56
C ARG A 330 -3.36 -8.66 -22.50
N VAL A 331 -4.37 -9.41 -22.06
CA VAL A 331 -5.58 -9.66 -22.87
C VAL A 331 -6.36 -8.37 -23.12
N LEU A 332 -6.42 -7.46 -22.14
CA LEU A 332 -7.02 -6.14 -22.29
C LEU A 332 -6.34 -5.33 -23.40
N ALA A 333 -5.00 -5.25 -23.39
CA ALA A 333 -4.21 -4.61 -24.44
C ALA A 333 -4.43 -5.25 -25.80
N LEU A 334 -4.37 -6.58 -25.88
CA LEU A 334 -4.60 -7.32 -27.12
C LEU A 334 -5.96 -6.98 -27.72
N ARG A 335 -7.03 -7.02 -26.92
CA ARG A 335 -8.39 -6.69 -27.38
C ARG A 335 -8.50 -5.24 -27.83
N ALA A 336 -7.88 -4.29 -27.11
CA ALA A 336 -7.93 -2.87 -27.49
C ALA A 336 -7.20 -2.62 -28.83
N VAL A 337 -6.02 -3.22 -29.01
CA VAL A 337 -5.23 -3.12 -30.24
C VAL A 337 -5.94 -3.82 -31.41
N GLU A 338 -6.52 -5.00 -31.20
CA GLU A 338 -7.32 -5.70 -32.21
C GLU A 338 -8.52 -4.85 -32.64
N ASN A 339 -9.23 -4.24 -31.68
CA ASN A 339 -10.36 -3.35 -31.98
C ASN A 339 -9.92 -2.10 -32.74
N ALA A 340 -8.76 -1.52 -32.40
CA ALA A 340 -8.20 -0.38 -33.12
C ALA A 340 -7.81 -0.74 -34.56
N ALA A 341 -7.26 -1.94 -34.75
CA ALA A 341 -6.86 -2.48 -36.04
C ALA A 341 -8.03 -3.06 -36.87
N GLY A 342 -9.23 -3.20 -36.29
CA GLY A 342 -10.37 -3.90 -36.91
C GLY A 342 -10.13 -5.41 -37.10
N ALA A 343 -9.27 -6.01 -36.28
CA ALA A 343 -8.97 -7.44 -36.28
C ALA A 343 -9.95 -8.19 -35.37
N VAL A 344 -10.32 -9.40 -35.76
CA VAL A 344 -11.18 -10.28 -34.95
C VAL A 344 -10.43 -11.59 -34.73
N PRO A 345 -10.10 -11.96 -33.47
CA PRO A 345 -9.43 -13.22 -33.19
C PRO A 345 -10.34 -14.41 -33.51
N ASP A 346 -9.74 -15.53 -33.89
CA ASP A 346 -10.48 -16.78 -34.09
C ASP A 346 -11.01 -17.35 -32.75
N GLU A 347 -11.92 -18.33 -32.86
CA GLU A 347 -12.57 -18.96 -31.71
C GLU A 347 -11.58 -19.67 -30.79
N ARG A 348 -10.56 -20.33 -31.34
CA ARG A 348 -9.54 -21.04 -30.56
C ARG A 348 -8.68 -20.07 -29.77
N THR A 349 -8.30 -18.95 -30.38
CA THR A 349 -7.56 -17.86 -29.70
C THR A 349 -8.39 -17.25 -28.57
N THR A 350 -9.68 -17.01 -28.81
CA THR A 350 -10.59 -16.46 -27.81
C THR A 350 -10.75 -17.41 -26.61
N LEU A 351 -10.94 -18.71 -26.86
CA LEU A 351 -11.02 -19.74 -25.81
C LEU A 351 -9.72 -19.88 -25.01
N ALA A 352 -8.56 -19.83 -25.68
CA ALA A 352 -7.26 -19.91 -25.00
C ALA A 352 -7.05 -18.72 -24.04
N ARG A 353 -7.41 -17.51 -24.48
CA ARG A 353 -7.37 -16.30 -23.63
C ARG A 353 -8.29 -16.41 -22.42
N VAL A 354 -9.50 -16.95 -22.57
CA VAL A 354 -10.39 -17.23 -21.43
C VAL A 354 -9.74 -18.22 -20.46
N GLY A 355 -9.16 -19.31 -20.95
CA GLY A 355 -8.42 -20.26 -20.11
C GLY A 355 -7.28 -19.63 -19.33
N ALA A 356 -6.49 -18.79 -19.99
CA ALA A 356 -5.39 -18.07 -19.38
C ALA A 356 -5.87 -17.09 -18.28
N MET A 357 -6.92 -16.30 -18.56
CA MET A 357 -7.50 -15.35 -17.61
C MET A 357 -8.13 -16.06 -16.40
N GLU A 358 -8.84 -17.17 -16.59
CA GLU A 358 -9.46 -17.90 -15.48
C GLU A 358 -8.42 -18.65 -14.63
N ARG A 359 -7.34 -19.16 -15.23
CA ARG A 359 -6.18 -19.67 -14.48
C ARG A 359 -5.54 -18.56 -13.63
N GLU A 360 -5.32 -17.38 -14.22
CA GLU A 360 -4.80 -16.23 -13.48
C GLU A 360 -5.75 -15.81 -12.35
N ARG A 361 -7.07 -15.74 -12.61
CA ARG A 361 -8.06 -15.38 -11.60
C ARG A 361 -7.98 -16.27 -10.37
N ALA A 362 -7.94 -17.59 -10.59
CA ALA A 362 -7.76 -18.54 -9.49
C ALA A 362 -6.42 -18.32 -8.75
N ALA A 363 -5.31 -18.13 -9.48
CA ALA A 363 -4.01 -17.87 -8.89
C ALA A 363 -3.96 -16.56 -8.09
N SER A 364 -4.57 -15.49 -8.61
CA SER A 364 -4.63 -14.16 -7.98
C SER A 364 -5.44 -14.20 -6.69
N HIS A 365 -6.61 -14.85 -6.70
CA HIS A 365 -7.39 -15.06 -5.48
C HIS A 365 -6.68 -15.93 -4.44
N LEU A 366 -5.92 -16.93 -4.85
CA LEU A 366 -5.11 -17.73 -3.94
C LEU A 366 -3.91 -16.95 -3.37
N ASN A 367 -3.32 -16.05 -4.16
CA ASN A 367 -2.30 -15.11 -3.68
C ASN A 367 -2.86 -14.17 -2.62
N TRP A 368 -4.02 -13.57 -2.91
CA TRP A 368 -4.75 -12.73 -1.97
C TRP A 368 -5.10 -13.51 -0.70
N LEU A 369 -5.61 -14.74 -0.84
CA LEU A 369 -5.95 -15.59 0.30
C LEU A 369 -4.72 -15.90 1.17
N ALA A 370 -3.55 -16.07 0.57
CA ALA A 370 -2.31 -16.27 1.31
C ALA A 370 -1.96 -15.04 2.15
N SER A 371 -1.98 -13.84 1.56
CA SER A 371 -1.72 -12.58 2.27
C SER A 371 -2.79 -12.29 3.34
N PHE A 372 -4.06 -12.55 3.03
CA PHE A 372 -5.17 -12.36 3.96
C PHE A 372 -5.10 -13.34 5.14
N ALA A 373 -4.72 -14.59 4.89
CA ALA A 373 -4.50 -15.58 5.94
C ALA A 373 -3.30 -15.22 6.83
N HIS A 374 -2.25 -14.63 6.26
CA HIS A 374 -1.12 -14.10 7.02
C HIS A 374 -1.58 -13.03 8.02
N LEU A 375 -2.33 -12.03 7.54
CA LEU A 375 -2.89 -10.96 8.37
C LEU A 375 -3.76 -11.52 9.52
N LEU A 376 -4.58 -12.54 9.23
CA LEU A 376 -5.46 -13.18 10.21
C LEU A 376 -4.74 -14.15 11.16
N GLY A 377 -3.47 -14.48 10.90
CA GLY A 377 -2.67 -15.43 11.69
C GLY A 377 -2.94 -16.91 11.41
N TYR A 378 -3.48 -17.27 10.24
CA TYR A 378 -3.76 -18.65 9.83
C TYR A 378 -2.62 -19.23 8.96
N SER A 379 -1.49 -19.55 9.56
CA SER A 379 -0.29 -20.03 8.85
C SER A 379 -0.52 -21.23 7.92
N TRP A 380 -1.34 -22.21 8.33
CA TRP A 380 -1.65 -23.37 7.48
C TRP A 380 -2.40 -22.98 6.20
N LEU A 381 -3.23 -21.93 6.27
CA LEU A 381 -4.02 -21.45 5.15
C LEU A 381 -3.14 -20.62 4.21
N GLU A 382 -2.29 -19.77 4.78
CA GLU A 382 -1.25 -19.05 4.06
C GLU A 382 -0.39 -20.01 3.24
N GLU A 383 0.20 -21.02 3.88
CA GLU A 383 1.06 -22.01 3.23
C GLU A 383 0.32 -22.78 2.13
N ARG A 384 -0.90 -23.25 2.42
CA ARG A 384 -1.65 -24.05 1.44
C ARG A 384 -2.14 -23.24 0.24
N ALA A 385 -2.59 -22.00 0.46
CA ALA A 385 -3.02 -21.12 -0.63
C ALA A 385 -1.83 -20.76 -1.53
N ARG A 386 -0.67 -20.45 -0.93
CA ARG A 386 0.60 -20.19 -1.60
C ARG A 386 1.05 -21.35 -2.49
N GLU A 387 1.06 -22.58 -1.96
CA GLU A 387 1.45 -23.77 -2.71
C GLU A 387 0.58 -23.97 -3.97
N LEU A 388 -0.74 -23.81 -3.82
CA LEU A 388 -1.68 -23.97 -4.93
C LEU A 388 -1.53 -22.85 -5.96
N GLN A 389 -1.33 -21.61 -5.53
CA GLN A 389 -1.04 -20.48 -6.41
C GLN A 389 0.18 -20.78 -7.28
N ILE A 390 1.33 -21.12 -6.67
CA ILE A 390 2.58 -21.38 -7.41
C ILE A 390 2.41 -22.59 -8.34
N ALA A 391 1.71 -23.63 -7.90
CA ALA A 391 1.41 -24.78 -8.75
C ALA A 391 0.56 -24.41 -9.98
N LEU A 392 -0.41 -23.49 -9.83
CA LEU A 392 -1.23 -22.99 -10.95
C LEU A 392 -0.42 -22.12 -11.92
N LEU A 393 0.44 -21.24 -11.41
CA LEU A 393 1.32 -20.42 -12.27
C LEU A 393 2.29 -21.29 -13.07
N ARG A 394 2.69 -22.44 -12.53
CA ARG A 394 3.59 -23.42 -13.17
C ARG A 394 2.85 -24.51 -13.95
N ALA A 395 1.52 -24.48 -14.02
CA ALA A 395 0.74 -25.48 -14.74
C ALA A 395 1.05 -25.40 -16.25
N ALA A 396 1.45 -26.52 -16.85
CA ALA A 396 1.87 -26.55 -18.25
C ALA A 396 0.70 -26.54 -19.24
N GLY A 397 -0.51 -26.86 -18.77
CA GLY A 397 -1.69 -26.91 -19.62
C GLY A 397 -2.99 -27.17 -18.86
N PRO A 398 -4.12 -27.29 -19.57
CA PRO A 398 -5.45 -27.50 -18.97
C PRO A 398 -5.55 -28.75 -18.08
N GLU A 399 -4.83 -29.83 -18.39
CA GLU A 399 -4.83 -31.06 -17.60
C GLU A 399 -4.28 -30.85 -16.18
N ASP A 400 -3.21 -30.07 -16.05
CA ASP A 400 -2.65 -29.69 -14.74
C ASP A 400 -3.62 -28.81 -13.96
N VAL A 401 -4.27 -27.86 -14.64
CA VAL A 401 -5.29 -26.99 -14.04
C VAL A 401 -6.46 -27.82 -13.52
N ALA A 402 -6.98 -28.77 -14.31
CA ALA A 402 -8.06 -29.65 -13.92
C ALA A 402 -7.69 -30.54 -12.71
N ARG A 403 -6.45 -31.02 -12.64
CA ARG A 403 -5.93 -31.75 -11.47
C ARG A 403 -5.88 -30.87 -10.22
N LEU A 404 -5.41 -29.63 -10.35
CA LEU A 404 -5.32 -28.66 -9.25
C LEU A 404 -6.70 -28.18 -8.78
N ALA A 405 -7.72 -28.17 -9.65
CA ALA A 405 -9.10 -27.85 -9.29
C ALA A 405 -9.63 -28.73 -8.15
N GLY A 406 -9.28 -30.03 -8.14
CA GLY A 406 -9.65 -30.95 -7.06
C GLY A 406 -9.04 -30.56 -5.70
N GLU A 407 -7.79 -30.10 -5.72
CA GLU A 407 -7.09 -29.65 -4.51
C GLU A 407 -7.60 -28.30 -4.00
N ALA A 408 -7.88 -27.36 -4.92
CA ALA A 408 -8.50 -26.09 -4.58
C ALA A 408 -9.88 -26.28 -3.95
N LYS A 409 -10.72 -27.19 -4.50
CA LYS A 409 -12.02 -27.55 -3.90
C LYS A 409 -11.89 -28.10 -2.48
N LYS A 410 -10.85 -28.89 -2.19
CA LYS A 410 -10.56 -29.37 -0.83
C LYS A 410 -10.18 -28.22 0.09
N LEU A 411 -9.35 -27.29 -0.39
CA LEU A 411 -8.99 -26.08 0.37
C LEU A 411 -10.24 -25.26 0.71
N VAL A 412 -11.06 -24.91 -0.28
CA VAL A 412 -12.30 -24.13 -0.11
C VAL A 412 -13.18 -24.74 0.98
N ARG A 413 -13.47 -26.04 0.89
CA ARG A 413 -14.29 -26.77 1.90
C ARG A 413 -13.67 -26.73 3.30
N ARG A 414 -12.34 -26.73 3.40
CA ARG A 414 -11.63 -26.64 4.69
C ARG A 414 -11.71 -25.23 5.25
N VAL A 415 -11.55 -24.20 4.41
CA VAL A 415 -11.68 -22.78 4.81
C VAL A 415 -13.07 -22.51 5.37
N GLU A 416 -14.14 -22.97 4.70
CA GLU A 416 -15.52 -22.79 5.15
C GLU A 416 -15.81 -23.41 6.53
N ARG A 417 -15.07 -24.47 6.90
CA ARG A 417 -15.20 -25.19 8.17
C ARG A 417 -14.18 -24.72 9.21
N THR A 418 -13.36 -23.73 8.89
CA THR A 418 -12.30 -23.27 9.78
C THR A 418 -12.91 -22.57 10.99
N PRO A 419 -12.59 -23.01 12.22
CA PRO A 419 -13.13 -22.40 13.44
C PRO A 419 -12.81 -20.92 13.52
N LEU A 420 -13.74 -20.15 14.09
CA LEU A 420 -13.64 -18.71 14.36
C LEU A 420 -13.52 -17.81 13.12
N LEU A 421 -13.22 -18.33 11.93
CA LEU A 421 -13.05 -17.52 10.72
C LEU A 421 -14.33 -16.72 10.38
N ARG A 422 -15.51 -17.36 10.50
CA ARG A 422 -16.80 -16.67 10.35
C ARG A 422 -16.99 -15.54 11.37
N ARG A 423 -16.57 -15.75 12.62
CA ARG A 423 -16.70 -14.75 13.69
C ARG A 423 -15.71 -13.59 13.52
N ARG A 424 -14.53 -13.86 12.95
CA ARG A 424 -13.47 -12.88 12.70
C ARG A 424 -13.64 -12.05 11.43
N LEU A 425 -14.65 -12.33 10.62
CA LEU A 425 -14.85 -11.70 9.31
C LEU A 425 -16.29 -11.20 9.10
N GLY A 426 -17.25 -11.79 9.80
CA GLY A 426 -18.65 -11.44 9.65
C GLY A 426 -18.93 -10.05 10.22
N GLY A 427 -19.58 -9.20 9.42
CA GLY A 427 -19.90 -7.82 9.79
C GLY A 427 -18.72 -6.83 9.73
N ILE A 428 -17.53 -7.26 9.33
CA ILE A 428 -16.35 -6.38 9.22
C ILE A 428 -16.26 -5.77 7.82
N GLY A 429 -15.96 -4.48 7.75
CA GLY A 429 -15.74 -3.74 6.51
C GLY A 429 -17.00 -3.69 5.64
N THR A 430 -18.14 -3.36 6.23
CA THR A 430 -19.39 -3.15 5.49
C THR A 430 -19.36 -1.84 4.73
N LEU A 431 -19.92 -1.83 3.51
CA LEU A 431 -20.00 -0.62 2.70
C LEU A 431 -21.41 -0.02 2.76
N PRO A 432 -21.56 1.31 2.68
CA PRO A 432 -22.88 1.93 2.54
C PRO A 432 -23.51 1.59 1.18
N ALA A 433 -24.83 1.73 1.07
CA ALA A 433 -25.59 1.28 -0.11
C ALA A 433 -25.25 2.07 -1.39
N ASP A 434 -24.76 3.30 -1.25
CA ASP A 434 -24.33 4.20 -2.31
C ASP A 434 -22.84 4.08 -2.64
N ALA A 435 -22.09 3.20 -1.96
CA ALA A 435 -20.69 2.97 -2.28
C ALA A 435 -20.52 2.42 -3.70
N GLU A 436 -19.66 3.06 -4.49
CA GLU A 436 -19.34 2.67 -5.87
C GLU A 436 -18.37 1.47 -5.93
N ALA A 437 -18.77 0.35 -5.32
CA ALA A 437 -18.02 -0.89 -5.40
C ALA A 437 -18.09 -1.52 -6.80
N SER A 438 -17.07 -2.28 -7.18
CA SER A 438 -17.06 -3.09 -8.40
C SER A 438 -16.49 -4.50 -8.14
N GLY A 439 -16.57 -5.38 -9.15
CA GLY A 439 -15.94 -6.70 -9.10
C GLY A 439 -16.43 -7.58 -7.93
N PRO A 440 -15.53 -8.40 -7.33
CA PRO A 440 -15.88 -9.25 -6.20
C PRO A 440 -16.42 -8.49 -4.98
N VAL A 441 -16.02 -7.22 -4.80
CA VAL A 441 -16.48 -6.38 -3.69
C VAL A 441 -17.97 -6.05 -3.86
N ALA A 442 -18.38 -5.61 -5.06
CA ALA A 442 -19.80 -5.37 -5.36
C ALA A 442 -20.64 -6.65 -5.32
N ARG A 443 -20.08 -7.76 -5.84
CA ARG A 443 -20.76 -9.07 -5.83
C ARG A 443 -20.99 -9.63 -4.45
N ALA A 444 -20.17 -9.26 -3.46
CA ALA A 444 -20.39 -9.62 -2.06
C ALA A 444 -21.52 -8.82 -1.39
N GLY A 445 -21.92 -7.68 -1.98
CA GLY A 445 -23.00 -6.79 -1.52
C GLY A 445 -24.25 -6.82 -2.41
N GLY A 446 -24.49 -7.91 -3.15
CA GLY A 446 -25.74 -8.17 -3.87
C GLY A 446 -25.74 -7.76 -5.35
N SER A 447 -24.68 -7.12 -5.86
CA SER A 447 -24.61 -6.74 -7.27
C SER A 447 -24.33 -7.95 -8.16
N ALA A 448 -25.10 -8.13 -9.23
CA ALA A 448 -24.84 -9.15 -10.25
C ALA A 448 -23.97 -8.65 -11.42
N ALA A 449 -23.40 -7.44 -11.32
CA ALA A 449 -22.56 -6.87 -12.35
C ALA A 449 -21.24 -7.65 -12.51
N ASP A 450 -21.01 -8.17 -13.72
CA ASP A 450 -19.78 -8.89 -14.10
C ASP A 450 -19.63 -8.80 -15.62
N VAL A 451 -18.50 -8.29 -16.12
CA VAL A 451 -18.31 -8.08 -17.57
C VAL A 451 -18.34 -9.39 -18.34
N ARG A 452 -17.99 -10.52 -17.72
CA ARG A 452 -17.96 -11.84 -18.37
C ARG A 452 -19.33 -12.28 -18.86
N THR A 453 -20.43 -11.83 -18.26
CA THR A 453 -21.79 -12.20 -18.71
C THR A 453 -22.12 -11.66 -20.10
N ASN A 454 -21.44 -10.60 -20.53
CA ASN A 454 -21.64 -9.97 -21.83
C ASN A 454 -20.85 -10.70 -22.94
N GLU A 455 -19.87 -11.52 -22.57
CA GLU A 455 -19.01 -12.22 -23.52
C GLU A 455 -19.68 -13.52 -24.02
N LYS A 456 -19.71 -13.71 -25.34
CA LYS A 456 -20.28 -14.91 -25.97
C LYS A 456 -19.58 -16.19 -25.47
N THR A 457 -18.26 -16.19 -25.43
CA THR A 457 -17.45 -17.37 -25.06
C THR A 457 -17.71 -17.80 -23.62
N TYR A 458 -17.81 -16.87 -22.67
CA TYR A 458 -18.16 -17.20 -21.28
C TYR A 458 -19.57 -17.79 -21.16
N ARG A 459 -20.55 -17.26 -21.92
CA ARG A 459 -21.91 -17.84 -21.95
C ARG A 459 -21.94 -19.26 -22.53
N GLU A 460 -21.15 -19.53 -23.56
CA GLU A 460 -21.04 -20.88 -24.15
C GLU A 460 -20.34 -21.88 -23.22
N LEU A 461 -19.41 -21.41 -22.39
CA LEU A 461 -18.76 -22.21 -21.36
C LEU A 461 -19.62 -22.38 -20.08
N GLY A 462 -20.80 -21.74 -20.01
CA GLY A 462 -21.71 -21.86 -18.88
C GLY A 462 -21.27 -21.09 -17.63
N PHE A 463 -20.58 -19.96 -17.80
CA PHE A 463 -20.23 -19.07 -16.70
C PHE A 463 -21.48 -18.51 -15.99
N GLU A 464 -21.44 -18.47 -14.65
CA GLU A 464 -22.48 -17.90 -13.81
C GLU A 464 -21.88 -16.93 -12.78
N THR A 465 -22.47 -15.74 -12.65
CA THR A 465 -22.02 -14.74 -11.69
C THR A 465 -22.24 -15.22 -10.25
N VAL A 466 -21.20 -15.15 -9.42
CA VAL A 466 -21.30 -15.44 -7.98
C VAL A 466 -21.76 -14.20 -7.24
N VAL A 467 -22.94 -14.24 -6.62
CA VAL A 467 -23.49 -13.09 -5.87
C VAL A 467 -23.88 -13.51 -4.46
N LEU A 468 -23.51 -12.69 -3.47
CA LEU A 468 -23.90 -12.82 -2.07
C LEU A 468 -24.43 -11.47 -1.56
N ASP A 469 -25.19 -11.48 -0.47
CA ASP A 469 -25.84 -10.28 0.09
C ASP A 469 -25.37 -9.97 1.53
N GLY A 470 -24.13 -10.33 1.87
CA GLY A 470 -23.60 -10.11 3.21
C GLY A 470 -22.84 -8.80 3.36
N ASN A 471 -22.33 -8.24 2.25
CA ASN A 471 -21.62 -6.96 2.18
C ASN A 471 -20.47 -6.82 3.19
N ASP A 472 -19.80 -7.91 3.58
CA ASP A 472 -18.76 -7.93 4.59
C ASP A 472 -17.50 -8.69 4.12
N ALA A 473 -16.43 -8.64 4.91
CA ALA A 473 -15.18 -9.31 4.60
C ALA A 473 -15.37 -10.84 4.43
N LEU A 474 -16.30 -11.45 5.17
CA LEU A 474 -16.65 -12.86 5.03
C LEU A 474 -17.28 -13.16 3.66
N SER A 475 -18.18 -12.31 3.19
CA SER A 475 -18.85 -12.47 1.89
C SER A 475 -17.86 -12.26 0.76
N ARG A 476 -16.97 -11.27 0.87
CA ARG A 476 -15.85 -11.05 -0.06
C ARG A 476 -14.91 -12.24 -0.15
N LEU A 477 -14.59 -12.88 0.98
CA LEU A 477 -13.84 -14.14 1.01
C LEU A 477 -14.60 -15.26 0.27
N ARG A 478 -15.89 -15.44 0.55
CA ARG A 478 -16.71 -16.50 -0.06
C ARG A 478 -16.90 -16.33 -1.57
N VAL A 479 -17.10 -15.11 -2.05
CA VAL A 479 -17.15 -14.81 -3.49
C VAL A 479 -15.86 -15.29 -4.14
N ARG A 480 -14.70 -14.84 -3.65
CA ARG A 480 -13.38 -15.23 -4.21
C ARG A 480 -13.12 -16.74 -4.14
N LEU A 481 -13.47 -17.41 -3.05
CA LEU A 481 -13.33 -18.87 -2.93
C LEU A 481 -14.21 -19.64 -3.94
N THR A 482 -15.42 -19.14 -4.19
CA THR A 482 -16.33 -19.72 -5.19
C THR A 482 -15.80 -19.48 -6.59
N GLU A 483 -15.29 -18.27 -6.85
CA GLU A 483 -14.65 -17.92 -8.12
C GLU A 483 -13.40 -18.77 -8.38
N VAL A 484 -12.57 -19.08 -7.38
CA VAL A 484 -11.45 -20.03 -7.55
C VAL A 484 -11.94 -21.37 -8.09
N GLY A 485 -13.04 -21.91 -7.54
CA GLY A 485 -13.63 -23.17 -8.01
C GLY A 485 -14.11 -23.08 -9.45
N GLN A 486 -14.93 -22.07 -9.77
CA GLN A 486 -15.51 -21.88 -11.09
C GLN A 486 -14.45 -21.59 -12.16
N SER A 487 -13.46 -20.75 -11.85
CA SER A 487 -12.39 -20.37 -12.77
C SER A 487 -11.55 -21.59 -13.17
N LEU A 488 -11.25 -22.47 -12.22
CA LEU A 488 -10.49 -23.69 -12.50
C LEU A 488 -11.31 -24.73 -13.29
N GLU A 489 -12.63 -24.75 -13.13
CA GLU A 489 -13.51 -25.55 -13.98
C GLU A 489 -13.50 -25.02 -15.42
N LEU A 490 -13.70 -23.72 -15.61
CA LEU A 490 -13.66 -23.08 -16.94
C LEU A 490 -12.29 -23.29 -17.60
N ALA A 491 -11.19 -22.97 -16.91
CA ALA A 491 -9.83 -23.13 -17.44
C ALA A 491 -9.45 -24.60 -17.69
N GLY A 492 -10.07 -25.56 -17.00
CA GLY A 492 -9.87 -26.99 -17.23
C GLY A 492 -10.62 -27.54 -18.44
N THR A 493 -11.61 -26.81 -18.98
CA THR A 493 -12.42 -27.27 -20.14
C THR A 493 -11.89 -26.83 -21.49
N VAL A 494 -11.00 -25.83 -21.52
CA VAL A 494 -10.44 -25.30 -22.77
C VAL A 494 -9.25 -26.11 -23.27
N SER A 495 -8.89 -25.95 -24.55
CA SER A 495 -7.80 -26.69 -25.18
C SER A 495 -6.40 -26.16 -24.88
N SER A 496 -6.27 -24.92 -24.40
CA SER A 496 -4.99 -24.27 -24.05
C SER A 496 -5.25 -23.18 -23.01
N VAL A 497 -4.24 -22.90 -22.19
CA VAL A 497 -4.21 -21.80 -21.21
C VAL A 497 -3.07 -20.82 -21.52
N ASP A 498 -2.56 -20.87 -22.75
CA ASP A 498 -1.59 -19.93 -23.28
C ASP A 498 -2.30 -18.70 -23.83
N ILE A 499 -1.56 -17.61 -24.02
CA ILE A 499 -2.08 -16.37 -24.62
C ILE A 499 -1.45 -16.24 -26.00
N PRO A 500 -2.12 -16.69 -27.08
CA PRO A 500 -1.56 -16.56 -28.42
C PRO A 500 -1.29 -15.10 -28.74
N ASP A 501 -0.09 -14.83 -29.27
CA ASP A 501 0.29 -13.52 -29.77
C ASP A 501 -0.61 -13.12 -30.93
N PRO A 502 -0.98 -11.83 -31.03
CA PRO A 502 -1.80 -11.37 -32.11
C PRO A 502 -0.96 -11.34 -33.38
N VAL A 503 -1.59 -11.65 -34.52
CA VAL A 503 -1.01 -11.31 -35.83
C VAL A 503 -1.51 -9.91 -36.16
N ILE A 504 -0.76 -8.88 -35.75
CA ILE A 504 -1.04 -7.50 -36.13
C ILE A 504 -0.29 -7.22 -37.43
N GLU A 505 -1.00 -6.85 -38.49
CA GLU A 505 -0.35 -6.32 -39.69
C GLU A 505 0.22 -4.93 -39.36
N ASP A 506 1.52 -4.74 -39.57
CA ASP A 506 2.17 -3.43 -39.45
C ASP A 506 1.45 -2.40 -40.35
N SER A 507 1.34 -1.13 -39.90
CA SER A 507 0.75 0.05 -40.58
C SER A 507 -0.74 0.36 -40.40
N ARG A 508 -1.45 -0.17 -39.39
CA ARG A 508 -2.85 0.21 -39.12
C ARG A 508 -2.97 1.34 -38.10
N SER A 509 -3.88 2.27 -38.39
CA SER A 509 -4.23 3.43 -37.55
C SER A 509 -5.71 3.38 -37.17
N GLY A 510 -6.03 3.79 -35.95
CA GLY A 510 -7.40 3.78 -35.42
C GLY A 510 -7.45 3.82 -33.91
N THR A 511 -8.65 3.98 -33.35
CA THR A 511 -8.87 3.93 -31.90
C THR A 511 -9.72 2.74 -31.54
N GLY A 512 -9.25 1.93 -30.60
CA GLY A 512 -9.93 0.74 -30.09
C GLY A 512 -10.14 0.86 -28.60
N ALA A 513 -11.22 0.25 -28.10
CA ALA A 513 -11.47 0.14 -26.67
C ALA A 513 -11.88 -1.28 -26.31
N ALA A 514 -11.50 -1.73 -25.12
CA ALA A 514 -11.87 -3.03 -24.59
C ALA A 514 -12.09 -2.96 -23.08
N THR A 515 -12.92 -3.86 -22.56
CA THR A 515 -13.11 -4.08 -21.13
C THR A 515 -12.89 -5.56 -20.83
N VAL A 516 -12.21 -5.86 -19.73
CA VAL A 516 -11.97 -7.22 -19.22
C VAL A 516 -12.31 -7.23 -17.73
N GLU A 517 -13.01 -8.27 -17.27
CA GLU A 517 -13.18 -8.53 -15.84
C GLU A 517 -11.84 -9.07 -15.29
N THR A 518 -11.03 -8.26 -14.62
CA THR A 518 -9.83 -8.74 -13.92
C THR A 518 -10.23 -9.47 -12.63
N PRO A 519 -9.30 -10.11 -11.89
CA PRO A 519 -9.61 -10.70 -10.58
C PRO A 519 -10.13 -9.69 -9.55
N ARG A 520 -9.89 -8.39 -9.74
CA ARG A 520 -10.30 -7.32 -8.82
C ARG A 520 -11.54 -6.55 -9.27
N GLY A 521 -11.92 -6.68 -10.54
CA GLY A 521 -13.08 -6.03 -11.13
C GLY A 521 -12.85 -5.62 -12.58
N PRO A 522 -13.77 -4.88 -13.20
CA PRO A 522 -13.63 -4.45 -14.58
C PRO A 522 -12.46 -3.47 -14.74
N ALA A 523 -11.60 -3.74 -15.74
CA ALA A 523 -10.63 -2.80 -16.27
C ALA A 523 -10.99 -2.45 -17.71
N THR A 524 -10.95 -1.16 -18.05
CA THR A 524 -11.26 -0.65 -19.40
C THR A 524 -10.06 0.09 -19.95
N LEU A 525 -9.72 -0.21 -21.21
CA LEU A 525 -8.62 0.41 -21.92
C LEU A 525 -9.11 0.98 -23.24
N ARG A 526 -8.74 2.22 -23.54
CA ARG A 526 -8.78 2.80 -24.88
C ARG A 526 -7.36 3.01 -25.37
N ALA A 527 -7.06 2.55 -26.58
CA ALA A 527 -5.76 2.72 -27.22
C ALA A 527 -5.95 3.35 -28.61
N THR A 528 -5.10 4.32 -28.93
CA THR A 528 -5.01 4.96 -30.26
C THR A 528 -3.73 4.53 -30.94
N LEU A 529 -3.88 4.00 -32.16
CA LEU A 529 -2.82 3.56 -33.04
C LEU A 529 -2.61 4.56 -34.17
N GLU A 530 -1.35 4.87 -34.46
CA GLU A 530 -0.91 5.60 -35.64
C GLU A 530 0.24 4.82 -36.30
N ASP A 531 0.00 4.32 -37.52
CA ASP A 531 0.97 3.59 -38.34
C ASP A 531 1.64 2.39 -37.61
N GLY A 532 0.90 1.72 -36.72
CA GLY A 532 1.39 0.59 -35.91
C GLY A 532 2.04 0.98 -34.57
N GLU A 533 2.06 2.26 -34.23
CA GLU A 533 2.54 2.79 -32.95
C GLU A 533 1.35 3.13 -32.05
N VAL A 534 1.43 2.78 -30.77
CA VAL A 534 0.49 3.26 -29.75
C VAL A 534 0.91 4.67 -29.38
N VAL A 535 0.03 5.64 -29.61
CA VAL A 535 0.29 7.06 -29.34
C VAL A 535 -0.61 7.65 -28.25
N GLY A 536 -1.69 6.96 -27.90
CA GLY A 536 -2.62 7.41 -26.86
C GLY A 536 -3.19 6.23 -26.08
N VAL A 537 -3.25 6.38 -24.76
CA VAL A 537 -3.75 5.37 -23.83
C VAL A 537 -4.62 6.04 -22.76
N GLU A 538 -5.85 5.55 -22.60
CA GLU A 538 -6.70 5.85 -21.45
C GLU A 538 -7.00 4.52 -20.74
N LEU A 539 -6.58 4.40 -19.49
CA LEU A 539 -6.79 3.20 -18.69
C LEU A 539 -7.60 3.51 -17.45
N ASP A 540 -8.67 2.77 -17.27
CA ASP A 540 -9.49 2.76 -16.06
C ASP A 540 -9.38 1.38 -15.40
N THR A 541 -9.02 1.35 -14.12
CA THR A 541 -8.70 0.12 -13.39
C THR A 541 -9.61 -0.07 -12.18
N PRO A 542 -9.78 -1.31 -11.69
CA PRO A 542 -10.62 -1.55 -10.53
C PRO A 542 -10.06 -0.89 -9.26
N SER A 543 -8.73 -0.88 -9.07
CA SER A 543 -8.13 -0.37 -7.83
C SER A 543 -8.32 1.13 -7.62
N THR A 544 -8.40 1.94 -8.69
CA THR A 544 -8.77 3.37 -8.60
C THR A 544 -10.14 3.58 -7.97
N ARG A 545 -11.09 2.65 -8.17
CA ARG A 545 -12.42 2.67 -7.55
C ARG A 545 -12.44 2.05 -6.15
N LEU A 546 -11.53 1.13 -5.85
CA LEU A 546 -11.48 0.42 -4.57
C LEU A 546 -10.78 1.21 -3.47
N ILE A 547 -9.79 2.05 -3.79
CA ILE A 547 -9.07 2.86 -2.78
C ILE A 547 -9.99 3.81 -2.01
N PRO A 548 -10.91 4.57 -2.64
CA PRO A 548 -11.84 5.42 -1.90
C PRO A 548 -12.71 4.65 -0.89
N LEU A 549 -12.95 3.36 -1.11
CA LEU A 549 -13.72 2.51 -0.19
C LEU A 549 -12.97 2.22 1.13
N VAL A 550 -11.66 2.46 1.20
CA VAL A 550 -10.87 2.29 2.42
C VAL A 550 -11.46 3.09 3.57
N HIS A 551 -11.87 4.34 3.32
CA HIS A 551 -12.53 5.19 4.32
C HIS A 551 -13.72 4.49 4.97
N HIS A 552 -14.60 3.88 4.17
CA HIS A 552 -15.80 3.22 4.67
C HIS A 552 -15.54 1.96 5.50
N VAL A 553 -14.48 1.21 5.17
CA VAL A 553 -14.21 -0.07 5.85
C VAL A 553 -13.40 0.06 7.14
N VAL A 554 -12.82 1.24 7.42
CA VAL A 554 -12.01 1.48 8.62
C VAL A 554 -12.67 2.40 9.63
N GLN A 555 -13.54 3.31 9.19
CA GLN A 555 -14.09 4.34 10.07
C GLN A 555 -14.83 3.72 11.27
N GLN A 556 -14.49 4.17 12.48
CA GLN A 556 -15.04 3.69 13.76
C GLN A 556 -14.84 2.18 14.00
N GLN A 557 -13.86 1.55 13.33
CA GLN A 557 -13.47 0.17 13.58
C GLN A 557 -12.27 0.11 14.51
N GLU A 558 -12.21 -0.93 15.36
CA GLU A 558 -10.96 -1.30 16.03
C GLU A 558 -9.87 -1.55 14.98
N LEU A 559 -8.63 -1.17 15.28
CA LEU A 559 -7.50 -1.22 14.34
C LEU A 559 -7.35 -2.58 13.65
N ALA A 560 -7.52 -3.69 14.38
CA ALA A 560 -7.42 -5.02 13.80
C ALA A 560 -8.51 -5.28 12.74
N ASP A 561 -9.74 -4.88 13.02
CA ASP A 561 -10.89 -5.05 12.12
C ASP A 561 -10.82 -4.08 10.94
N ALA A 562 -10.31 -2.86 11.15
CA ALA A 562 -10.00 -1.90 10.09
C ALA A 562 -9.03 -2.50 9.07
N LEU A 563 -7.91 -3.08 9.52
CA LEU A 563 -6.92 -3.72 8.64
C LEU A 563 -7.51 -4.92 7.88
N VAL A 564 -8.37 -5.71 8.52
CA VAL A 564 -9.13 -6.80 7.87
C VAL A 564 -10.07 -6.24 6.80
N GLY A 565 -10.77 -5.15 7.11
CA GLY A 565 -11.62 -4.40 6.19
C GLY A 565 -10.86 -4.02 4.93
N VAL A 566 -9.72 -3.33 5.08
CA VAL A 566 -8.86 -2.91 3.96
C VAL A 566 -8.36 -4.11 3.15
N ALA A 567 -7.77 -5.11 3.82
CA ALA A 567 -7.21 -6.27 3.12
C ALA A 567 -8.28 -7.06 2.35
N SER A 568 -9.53 -7.04 2.82
CA SER A 568 -10.64 -7.73 2.14
C SER A 568 -11.08 -7.08 0.82
N LEU A 569 -10.68 -5.83 0.57
CA LEU A 569 -10.94 -5.13 -0.69
C LEU A 569 -10.05 -5.66 -1.84
N ASP A 570 -8.88 -6.26 -1.54
CA ASP A 570 -7.91 -6.77 -2.53
C ASP A 570 -7.42 -5.68 -3.49
N ILE A 571 -7.14 -4.50 -2.97
CA ILE A 571 -6.60 -3.36 -3.73
C ILE A 571 -5.23 -3.76 -4.31
N SER A 572 -4.98 -3.40 -5.57
CA SER A 572 -3.65 -3.44 -6.18
C SER A 572 -3.15 -2.00 -6.37
N PRO A 573 -2.21 -1.53 -5.53
CA PRO A 573 -1.62 -0.19 -5.67
C PRO A 573 -0.98 0.05 -7.04
N TRP A 574 -0.51 -1.04 -7.67
CA TRP A 574 0.12 -1.06 -8.99
C TRP A 574 -0.82 -0.76 -10.16
N GLU A 575 -2.14 -0.79 -9.92
CA GLU A 575 -3.14 -0.49 -10.95
C GLU A 575 -3.61 0.98 -10.90
N VAL A 576 -3.11 1.79 -9.97
CA VAL A 576 -3.44 3.21 -9.87
C VAL A 576 -2.54 3.99 -10.81
N ILE A 577 -3.05 4.28 -12.01
CA ILE A 577 -2.34 5.05 -13.04
C ILE A 577 -2.97 6.45 -13.10
N GLN A 578 -2.12 7.46 -13.28
CA GLN A 578 -2.51 8.85 -13.55
C GLN A 578 -2.45 9.16 -15.05
#